data_AF-A0A8J3DHR9-F1
#
_entry.id   AF-A0A8J3DHR9-F1
#
_cell.length_a   1.000
_cell.length_b   1.000
_cell.length_c   1.000
_cell.angle_alpha   90.00
_cell.angle_beta   90.00
_cell.angle_gamma   90.00
#
_symmetry.space_group_name_H-M   'P 1'
#
loop_
_entity.id
_entity.type
_entity.pdbx_description
1 polymer ?
#
loop_
_entity_poly.entity_id
_entity_poly.type
_entity_poly.pdbx_seq_one_letter_code
_entity_poly.pdbx_strand_id
1 'polypeptide(L)'
;MSEFNLALNAIINKKEQPNHLYVHGSVMVFTEESTAKLTKAEPQGINPNVLILNLTIIANPGKMKGVAYPLKYDDSGDHVNEYEQVQVVTDQAAYLYDIEILG
;
A
#
# COMPACT_ATOMS: atom_id res chain seq x y z
N MET A 1 6.96 -14.49 16.68
CA MET A 1 6.79 -13.33 15.76
C MET A 1 5.53 -13.60 14.96
N SER A 2 4.55 -12.71 14.99
CA SER A 2 3.32 -12.92 14.21
C SER A 2 3.56 -12.41 12.80
N GLU A 3 3.59 -13.32 11.82
CA GLU A 3 3.67 -12.99 10.40
C GLU A 3 2.46 -12.12 10.03
N PHE A 4 2.74 -10.91 9.55
CA PHE A 4 1.72 -10.00 9.04
C PHE A 4 1.35 -10.44 7.63
N ASN A 5 0.12 -10.91 7.42
CA ASN A 5 -0.35 -11.30 6.09
C ASN A 5 -0.81 -10.05 5.33
N LEU A 6 0.11 -9.49 4.53
CA LEU A 6 -0.11 -8.37 3.62
C LEU A 6 -0.12 -8.88 2.17
N ALA A 7 -1.24 -8.67 1.48
CA ALA A 7 -1.37 -8.94 0.05
C ALA A 7 -1.70 -7.63 -0.66
N LEU A 8 -0.85 -7.22 -1.61
CA LEU A 8 -1.01 -5.99 -2.37
C LEU A 8 -0.69 -6.24 -3.84
N ASN A 9 -1.34 -5.46 -4.69
CA ASN A 9 -1.00 -5.26 -6.10
C ASN A 9 -0.86 -3.75 -6.36
N ALA A 10 0.05 -3.39 -7.26
CA ALA A 10 0.28 -2.03 -7.71
C ALA A 10 0.22 -1.98 -9.24
N ILE A 11 -0.64 -1.12 -9.79
CA ILE A 11 -0.87 -1.03 -11.24
C ILE A 11 -0.84 0.44 -11.67
N ILE A 12 -0.04 0.76 -12.70
CA ILE A 12 -0.16 2.03 -13.42
C ILE A 12 -1.05 1.82 -14.65
N ASN A 13 -2.15 2.57 -14.73
CA ASN A 13 -3.00 2.65 -15.91
C ASN A 13 -2.59 3.84 -16.79
N LYS A 14 -1.98 3.55 -17.95
CA LYS A 14 -1.55 4.54 -18.95
C LYS A 14 -2.64 4.90 -19.97
N LYS A 15 -3.82 4.28 -19.88
CA LYS A 15 -5.00 4.62 -20.71
C LYS A 15 -5.79 5.80 -20.15
N GLU A 16 -5.58 6.15 -18.89
CA GLU A 16 -6.19 7.29 -18.23
C GLU A 16 -5.34 8.55 -18.42
N GLN A 17 -5.97 9.73 -18.48
CA GLN A 17 -5.28 11.02 -18.47
C GLN A 17 -5.79 11.90 -17.32
N PRO A 18 -4.94 12.29 -16.36
CA PRO A 18 -3.52 11.88 -16.22
C PRO A 18 -3.38 10.38 -15.91
N ASN A 19 -2.16 9.84 -16.12
CA ASN A 19 -1.87 8.45 -15.77
C ASN A 19 -2.13 8.23 -14.26
N HIS A 20 -2.61 7.03 -13.92
CA HIS A 20 -3.09 6.72 -12.59
C HIS A 20 -2.38 5.49 -12.02
N LEU A 21 -1.84 5.59 -10.81
CA LEU A 21 -1.33 4.46 -10.04
C LEU A 21 -2.38 4.03 -9.02
N TYR A 22 -2.65 2.74 -9.02
CA TYR A 22 -3.57 2.06 -8.13
C TYR A 22 -2.79 1.08 -7.27
N VAL A 23 -2.79 1.24 -5.95
CA VAL A 23 -2.22 0.27 -5.00
C VAL A 23 -3.34 -0.28 -4.14
N HIS A 24 -3.75 -1.52 -4.42
CA HIS A 24 -4.91 -2.16 -3.79
C HIS A 24 -4.55 -3.50 -3.18
N GLY A 25 -5.25 -3.88 -2.12
CA GLY A 25 -5.15 -5.23 -1.57
C GLY A 25 -5.76 -5.30 -0.18
N SER A 26 -5.16 -6.09 0.71
CA SER A 26 -5.67 -6.26 2.06
C SER A 26 -4.60 -6.65 3.06
N VAL A 27 -4.89 -6.35 4.33
CA VAL A 27 -4.09 -6.79 5.46
C VAL A 27 -4.97 -7.49 6.48
N MET A 28 -4.49 -8.57 7.08
CA MET A 28 -5.20 -9.21 8.19
C MET A 28 -5.13 -8.36 9.46
N VAL A 29 -6.29 -8.04 10.03
CA VAL A 29 -6.44 -7.37 11.34
C VAL A 29 -7.14 -8.30 12.33
N PHE A 30 -6.83 -8.14 13.63
CA PHE A 30 -7.29 -9.07 14.65
C PHE A 30 -8.79 -8.91 15.01
N THR A 31 -9.30 -7.68 14.93
CA THR A 31 -10.68 -7.33 15.29
C THR A 31 -11.35 -6.59 14.13
N GLU A 32 -12.68 -6.66 14.04
CA GLU A 32 -13.46 -5.95 13.01
C GLU A 32 -13.43 -4.43 13.21
N GLU A 33 -13.18 -4.01 14.44
CA GLU A 33 -13.11 -2.63 14.89
C GLU A 33 -11.74 -2.00 14.54
N SER A 34 -10.73 -2.81 14.26
CA SER A 34 -9.41 -2.32 13.84
C SER A 34 -9.49 -1.64 12.47
N THR A 35 -8.66 -0.62 12.26
CA THR A 35 -8.56 0.06 10.97
C THR A 35 -7.13 -0.02 10.45
N ALA A 36 -7.00 0.05 9.12
CA ALA A 36 -5.70 0.09 8.46
C ALA A 36 -5.71 1.12 7.34
N LYS A 37 -4.57 1.78 7.12
CA LYS A 37 -4.46 2.82 6.09
C LYS A 37 -3.07 2.82 5.46
N LEU A 38 -3.04 3.00 4.15
CA LEU A 38 -1.84 3.36 3.39
C LEU A 38 -1.74 4.89 3.27
N THR A 39 -0.57 5.43 3.53
CA THR A 39 -0.25 6.85 3.33
C THR A 39 1.11 7.00 2.67
N LYS A 40 1.26 7.97 1.76
CA LYS A 40 2.56 8.32 1.19
C LYS A 40 3.52 8.74 2.30
N ALA A 41 4.72 8.14 2.33
CA ALA A 41 5.73 8.48 3.31
C ALA A 41 6.36 9.85 3.02
N GLU A 42 6.68 10.61 4.06
CA GLU A 42 7.44 11.86 3.94
C GLU A 42 8.60 11.83 4.96
N PRO A 43 9.86 11.75 4.51
CA PRO A 43 10.34 11.79 3.12
C PRO A 43 10.19 10.45 2.34
N GLN A 44 10.20 10.50 1.00
CA GLN A 44 10.09 9.36 0.07
C GLN A 44 11.40 8.54 -0.13
N GLY A 45 12.42 8.77 0.70
CA GLY A 45 13.74 8.17 0.50
C GLY A 45 14.53 8.83 -0.63
N ILE A 46 15.66 8.20 -1.02
CA ILE A 46 16.62 8.77 -1.98
C ILE A 46 16.37 8.27 -3.42
N ASN A 47 15.75 7.09 -3.58
CA ASN A 47 15.47 6.52 -4.91
C ASN A 47 14.10 7.00 -5.42
N PRO A 48 14.05 7.84 -6.46
CA PRO A 48 12.79 8.38 -6.98
C PRO A 48 11.91 7.32 -7.66
N ASN A 49 12.48 6.18 -8.09
CA ASN A 49 11.73 5.12 -8.77
C ASN A 49 10.91 4.24 -7.80
N VAL A 50 11.04 4.45 -6.49
CA VAL A 50 10.35 3.66 -5.46
C VAL A 50 9.37 4.57 -4.73
N LEU A 51 8.07 4.30 -4.87
CA LEU A 51 7.05 4.91 -4.04
C LEU A 51 7.05 4.24 -2.67
N ILE A 52 7.32 5.02 -1.62
CA ILE A 52 7.25 4.52 -0.23
C ILE A 52 5.88 4.83 0.37
N LEU A 53 5.16 3.80 0.79
CA LEU A 53 3.90 3.91 1.53
C LEU A 53 4.08 3.41 2.96
N ASN A 54 3.60 4.18 3.93
CA ASN A 54 3.46 3.72 5.31
C ASN A 54 2.11 3.00 5.47
N LEU A 55 2.14 1.80 6.02
CA LEU A 55 0.95 1.08 6.48
C LEU A 55 0.79 1.28 7.98
N THR A 56 -0.21 2.05 8.38
CA THR A 56 -0.60 2.22 9.79
C THR A 56 -1.81 1.36 10.10
N ILE A 57 -1.73 0.60 11.19
CA ILE A 57 -2.84 -0.22 11.69
C ILE A 57 -3.19 0.25 13.09
N ILE A 58 -4.43 0.68 13.27
CA ILE A 58 -4.95 1.11 14.56
C ILE A 58 -5.76 -0.06 15.11
N ALA A 59 -5.15 -0.78 16.06
CA ALA A 59 -5.81 -1.88 16.75
C ALA A 59 -6.86 -1.33 17.71
N ASN A 60 -8.12 -1.74 17.53
CA ASN A 60 -9.21 -1.39 18.44
C ASN A 60 -9.71 -2.64 19.17
N PRO A 61 -10.02 -2.56 20.48
CA PRO A 61 -10.60 -3.67 21.23
C PRO A 61 -11.91 -4.13 20.57
N GLY A 62 -12.10 -5.44 20.50
CA GLY A 62 -13.24 -6.01 19.80
C GLY A 62 -13.17 -7.53 19.75
N LYS A 63 -14.16 -8.14 19.10
CA LYS A 63 -14.21 -9.60 19.00
C LYS A 63 -13.07 -10.07 18.10
N MET A 64 -12.17 -10.88 18.66
CA MET A 64 -11.10 -11.50 17.87
C MET A 64 -11.72 -12.42 16.82
N LYS A 65 -11.56 -12.06 15.56
CA LYS A 65 -12.14 -12.79 14.42
C LYS A 65 -11.12 -13.04 13.32
N GLY A 66 -10.09 -12.20 13.20
CA GLY A 66 -9.14 -12.26 12.09
C GLY A 66 -9.84 -11.93 10.78
N VAL A 67 -9.84 -10.65 10.40
CA VAL A 67 -10.57 -10.18 9.22
C VAL A 67 -9.61 -9.50 8.26
N ALA A 68 -9.78 -9.73 6.95
CA ALA A 68 -9.04 -9.01 5.93
C ALA A 68 -9.59 -7.59 5.80
N TYR A 69 -8.78 -6.59 6.14
CA TYR A 69 -9.11 -5.18 5.99
C TYR A 69 -8.64 -4.70 4.61
N PRO A 70 -9.53 -4.13 3.78
CA PRO A 70 -9.16 -3.66 2.45
C PRO A 70 -8.24 -2.44 2.54
N LEU A 71 -7.20 -2.44 1.72
CA LEU A 71 -6.26 -1.32 1.57
C LEU A 71 -6.38 -0.74 0.18
N LYS A 72 -6.33 0.59 0.10
CA LYS A 72 -6.35 1.34 -1.15
C LYS A 72 -5.53 2.61 -1.01
N TYR A 73 -4.71 2.85 -2.02
CA TYR A 73 -4.01 4.10 -2.25
C TYR A 73 -4.03 4.38 -3.75
N ASP A 74 -4.27 5.63 -4.13
CA ASP A 74 -4.29 6.06 -5.51
C ASP A 74 -3.50 7.37 -5.63
N ASP A 75 -2.74 7.51 -6.71
CA ASP A 75 -2.00 8.72 -7.07
C ASP A 75 -2.09 8.95 -8.58
N SER A 76 -2.08 10.20 -9.01
CA SER A 76 -2.30 10.57 -10.41
C SER A 76 -1.45 11.76 -10.80
N GLY A 77 -0.91 11.75 -12.03
CA GLY A 77 -0.02 12.80 -12.52
C GLY A 77 1.15 12.25 -13.33
N ASP A 78 2.02 13.15 -13.79
CA ASP A 78 3.17 12.77 -14.62
C ASP A 78 4.24 12.01 -13.82
N HIS A 79 4.42 12.38 -12.55
CA HIS A 79 5.38 11.76 -11.62
C HIS A 79 5.13 10.28 -11.40
N VAL A 80 3.89 9.82 -11.61
CA VAL A 80 3.48 8.44 -11.42
C VAL A 80 4.22 7.50 -12.37
N ASN A 81 4.66 8.00 -13.53
CA ASN A 81 5.44 7.23 -14.51
C ASN A 81 6.88 6.98 -14.09
N GLU A 82 7.38 7.68 -13.06
CA GLU A 82 8.73 7.49 -12.53
C GLU A 82 8.79 6.25 -11.63
N TYR A 83 7.66 5.85 -11.06
CA TYR A 83 7.60 4.70 -10.16
C TYR A 83 7.69 3.37 -10.91
N GLU A 84 8.61 2.53 -10.48
CA GLU A 84 8.78 1.14 -10.93
C GLU A 84 8.34 0.15 -9.84
N GLN A 85 8.43 0.57 -8.57
CA GLN A 85 8.13 -0.27 -7.41
C GLN A 85 7.39 0.50 -6.32
N VAL A 86 6.62 -0.23 -5.51
CA VAL A 86 6.03 0.27 -4.26
C VAL A 86 6.66 -0.45 -3.08
N GLN A 87 7.24 0.31 -2.17
CA GLN A 87 7.69 -0.19 -0.87
C GLN A 87 6.66 0.14 0.20
N VAL A 88 6.11 -0.87 0.86
CA VAL A 88 5.20 -0.69 1.99
C VAL A 88 5.95 -0.94 3.29
N VAL A 89 6.08 0.12 4.10
CA VAL A 89 6.76 0.10 5.40
C VAL A 89 5.71 -0.05 6.50
N THR A 90 5.99 -0.96 7.42
CA THR A 90 5.26 -1.15 8.68
C THR A 90 6.21 -0.90 9.85
N ASP A 91 5.69 -0.91 11.08
CA ASP A 91 6.52 -0.83 12.29
C ASP A 91 7.51 -2.00 12.45
N GLN A 92 7.31 -3.09 11.69
CA GLN A 92 8.03 -4.36 11.88
C GLN A 92 8.83 -4.80 10.65
N ALA A 93 8.45 -4.36 9.45
CA ALA A 93 9.02 -4.85 8.20
C ALA A 93 8.79 -3.85 7.04
N ALA A 94 9.46 -4.10 5.93
CA ALA A 94 9.18 -3.45 4.65
C ALA A 94 8.98 -4.52 3.57
N TYR A 95 7.99 -4.28 2.71
CA TYR A 95 7.62 -5.18 1.61
C TYR A 95 7.72 -4.44 0.29
N LEU A 96 8.29 -5.07 -0.73
CA LEU A 96 8.50 -4.45 -2.03
C LEU A 96 7.63 -5.16 -3.06
N TYR A 97 6.92 -4.37 -3.87
CA TYR A 97 6.02 -4.85 -4.92
C TYR A 97 6.40 -4.18 -6.23
N ASP A 98 6.57 -4.98 -7.28
CA ASP A 98 6.75 -4.45 -8.63
C ASP A 98 5.42 -3.87 -9.13
N ILE A 99 5.50 -2.79 -9.90
CA ILE A 99 4.33 -2.15 -10.48
C ILE A 99 4.02 -2.76 -11.84
N GLU A 100 2.81 -3.28 -12.00
CA GLU A 100 2.30 -3.73 -13.29
C GLU A 100 1.87 -2.52 -14.15
N ILE A 101 2.26 -2.50 -15.42
CA ILE A 101 1.88 -1.43 -16.34
C ILE A 101 0.74 -1.92 -17.23
N LEU A 102 -0.40 -1.24 -17.14
CA LEU A 102 -1.52 -1.42 -18.05
C LEU A 102 -1.47 -0.35 -19.14
N GLY A 103 -0.98 -0.75 -20.32
CA GLY A 103 -0.87 0.04 -21.54
C GLY A 103 -2.02 -0.18 -22.52
#